data_AF-A0A349NDA3-F1
#
_entry.id   AF-A0A349NDA3-F1
#
_cell.length_a   1.000
_cell.length_b   1.000
_cell.length_c   1.000
_cell.angle_alpha   90.00
_cell.angle_beta   90.00
_cell.angle_gamma   90.00
#
_symmetry.space_group_name_H-M   'P 1'
#
loop_
_entity.id
_entity.type
_entity.pdbx_description
1 polymer ?
#
loop_
_entity_poly.entity_id
_entity_poly.type
_entity_poly.pdbx_seq_one_letter_code
_entity_poly.pdbx_strand_id
1 'polypeptide(L)'
;MNKIAILQLIARRLESDLEQASDAAIESAESATHEESRAEGKYDTRGLEASYLASGQARHAVELRESLAAVKNFSLPDFTQSSPIALGALVTLLSSQGREIFFLAPGMGGMEIPCDDNSTITVISSRSPIG
;
A
#
# COMPACT_ATOMS: atom_id res chain seq x y z
N MET A 1 -4.12 13.20 17.96
CA MET A 1 -3.75 12.19 16.94
C MET A 1 -2.99 11.06 17.61
N ASN A 2 -3.44 9.81 17.46
CA ASN A 2 -2.83 8.63 18.09
C ASN A 2 -2.05 7.82 17.02
N LYS A 3 -0.72 7.73 17.16
CA LYS A 3 0.15 7.01 16.20
C LYS A 3 -0.19 5.52 16.11
N ILE A 4 -0.65 4.90 17.20
CA ILE A 4 -1.10 3.51 17.21
C ILE A 4 -2.36 3.35 16.36
N ALA A 5 -3.31 4.29 16.46
CA ALA A 5 -4.52 4.27 15.64
C ALA A 5 -4.18 4.44 14.15
N ILE A 6 -3.20 5.29 13.81
CA ILE A 6 -2.69 5.45 12.45
C ILE A 6 -2.13 4.12 11.93
N LEU A 7 -1.25 3.44 12.68
CA LEU A 7 -0.71 2.14 12.29
C LEU A 7 -1.78 1.06 12.13
N GLN A 8 -2.83 1.07 12.96
CA GLN A 8 -3.96 0.15 12.83
C GLN A 8 -4.77 0.41 11.56
N LEU A 9 -4.99 1.68 11.20
CA LEU A 9 -5.65 2.04 9.95
C LEU A 9 -4.82 1.62 8.73
N ILE A 10 -3.49 1.82 8.79
CA ILE A 10 -2.56 1.35 7.76
C ILE A 10 -2.65 -0.18 7.61
N ALA A 11 -2.57 -0.92 8.71
CA ALA A 11 -2.66 -2.37 8.68
C ALA A 11 -3.99 -2.87 8.07
N ARG A 12 -5.12 -2.28 8.49
CA ARG A 12 -6.43 -2.64 7.92
C ARG A 12 -6.53 -2.36 6.43
N ARG A 13 -5.96 -1.24 5.98
CA ARG A 13 -5.97 -0.91 4.56
C ARG A 13 -5.13 -1.90 3.75
N LEU A 14 -3.92 -2.20 4.22
CA LEU A 14 -3.03 -3.19 3.61
C LEU A 14 -3.65 -4.60 3.60
N GLU A 15 -4.41 -4.98 4.62
CA GLU A 15 -5.18 -6.24 4.65
C GLU A 15 -6.23 -6.28 3.55
N SER A 16 -7.02 -5.21 3.42
CA SER A 16 -8.07 -5.11 2.39
C SER A 16 -7.49 -5.07 0.97
N ASP A 17 -6.38 -4.36 0.77
CA ASP A 17 -5.71 -4.30 -0.53
C ASP A 17 -5.05 -5.66 -0.88
N LEU A 18 -4.50 -6.37 0.13
CA LEU A 18 -3.94 -7.72 -0.05
C LEU A 18 -5.01 -8.74 -0.47
N GLU A 19 -6.18 -8.69 0.16
CA GLU A 19 -7.32 -9.54 -0.20
C GLU A 19 -7.72 -9.30 -1.66
N GLN A 20 -7.96 -8.04 -2.03
CA GLN A 20 -8.31 -7.67 -3.42
C GLN A 20 -7.26 -8.11 -4.44
N ALA A 21 -5.97 -7.90 -4.17
CA ALA A 21 -4.90 -8.29 -5.09
C ALA A 21 -4.80 -9.82 -5.21
N SER A 22 -5.07 -10.56 -4.13
CA SER A 22 -5.05 -12.03 -4.14
C SER A 22 -6.20 -12.59 -4.95
N ASP A 23 -7.41 -12.06 -4.74
CA ASP A 23 -8.61 -12.48 -5.48
C ASP A 23 -8.47 -12.17 -6.97
N ALA A 24 -7.98 -10.98 -7.32
CA ALA A 24 -7.74 -10.60 -8.71
C ALA A 24 -6.69 -11.49 -9.39
N ALA A 25 -5.67 -11.95 -8.66
CA ALA A 25 -4.68 -12.89 -9.18
C ALA A 25 -5.30 -14.25 -9.49
N ILE A 26 -6.17 -14.76 -8.62
CA ILE A 26 -6.89 -16.03 -8.81
C ILE A 26 -7.84 -15.94 -10.00
N GLU A 27 -8.69 -14.91 -10.05
CA GLU A 27 -9.65 -14.69 -11.14
C GLU A 27 -8.95 -14.58 -12.50
N SER A 28 -7.85 -13.84 -12.56
CA SER A 28 -7.05 -13.69 -13.79
C SER A 28 -6.40 -15.01 -14.21
N ALA A 29 -5.94 -15.83 -13.26
CA ALA A 29 -5.36 -17.14 -13.55
C ALA A 29 -6.41 -18.14 -14.04
N GLU A 30 -7.60 -18.17 -13.42
CA GLU A 30 -8.72 -18.99 -13.87
C GLU A 30 -9.14 -18.60 -15.29
N SER A 31 -9.29 -17.29 -15.52
CA SER A 31 -9.60 -16.73 -16.84
C SER A 31 -8.56 -17.11 -17.89
N ALA A 32 -7.27 -17.16 -17.54
CA ALA A 32 -6.21 -17.56 -18.48
C ALA A 32 -6.32 -19.02 -18.93
N THR A 33 -6.91 -19.89 -18.10
CA THR A 33 -7.06 -21.33 -18.36
C THR A 33 -8.43 -21.74 -18.89
N HIS A 34 -9.39 -20.80 -18.94
CA HIS A 34 -10.76 -21.05 -19.38
C HIS A 34 -10.83 -21.40 -20.88
N GLU A 35 -11.80 -22.23 -21.29
CA GLU A 35 -11.95 -22.66 -22.68
C GLU A 35 -12.15 -21.50 -23.66
N GLU A 36 -12.83 -20.42 -23.22
CA GLU A 36 -13.02 -19.18 -23.99
C GLU A 36 -11.74 -18.34 -24.17
N SER A 37 -10.69 -18.63 -23.39
CA SER A 37 -9.37 -18.00 -23.49
C SER A 37 -8.39 -18.85 -24.31
N ARG A 38 -8.83 -20.01 -24.79
CA ARG A 38 -8.05 -20.85 -25.70
C ARG A 38 -7.97 -20.15 -27.04
N ALA A 39 -6.76 -19.78 -27.45
CA ALA A 39 -6.54 -19.01 -28.66
C ALA A 39 -7.22 -19.65 -29.89
N GLU A 40 -8.30 -19.01 -30.37
CA GLU A 40 -9.05 -19.46 -31.55
C GLU A 40 -8.34 -19.10 -32.87
N GLY A 41 -7.33 -18.21 -32.80
CA GLY A 41 -6.52 -17.80 -33.94
C GLY A 41 -5.19 -17.17 -33.52
N LYS A 42 -4.30 -16.95 -34.50
CA LYS A 42 -2.91 -16.44 -34.28
C LYS A 42 -2.78 -15.02 -33.70
N TYR A 43 -3.90 -14.33 -33.48
CA TYR A 43 -3.95 -12.98 -32.91
C TYR A 43 -4.72 -12.93 -31.58
N ASP A 44 -5.21 -14.08 -31.09
CA ASP A 44 -5.93 -14.11 -29.82
C ASP A 44 -4.93 -14.11 -28.66
N THR A 45 -4.96 -13.03 -27.89
CA THR A 45 -4.04 -12.76 -26.77
C THR A 45 -4.72 -12.87 -25.41
N ARG A 46 -6.02 -13.19 -25.33
CA ARG A 46 -6.80 -13.10 -24.08
C ARG A 46 -6.21 -13.96 -22.96
N GLY A 47 -5.88 -15.22 -23.25
CA GLY A 47 -5.24 -16.10 -22.25
C GLY A 47 -3.85 -15.62 -21.82
N LEU A 48 -3.09 -15.00 -22.73
CA LEU A 48 -1.76 -14.45 -22.44
C LEU A 48 -1.84 -13.16 -21.61
N GLU A 49 -2.75 -12.25 -21.96
CA GLU A 49 -3.02 -11.01 -21.22
C GLU A 49 -3.51 -11.32 -19.81
N ALA A 50 -4.45 -12.26 -19.66
CA ALA A 50 -4.92 -12.74 -18.36
C ALA A 50 -3.79 -13.36 -17.52
N SER A 51 -2.88 -14.13 -18.14
CA SER A 51 -1.71 -14.68 -17.44
C SER A 51 -0.75 -13.59 -16.94
N TYR A 52 -0.53 -12.55 -17.74
CA TYR A 52 0.31 -11.41 -17.32
C TYR A 52 -0.34 -10.61 -16.20
N LEU A 53 -1.66 -10.38 -16.27
CA LEU A 53 -2.42 -9.74 -15.21
C LEU A 53 -2.35 -10.53 -13.90
N ALA A 54 -2.57 -11.86 -13.96
CA ALA A 54 -2.44 -12.74 -12.81
C ALA A 54 -1.06 -12.64 -12.16
N SER A 55 0.00 -12.67 -12.98
CA SER A 55 1.37 -12.54 -12.51
C SER A 55 1.65 -11.18 -11.86
N GLY A 56 1.10 -10.11 -12.44
CA GLY A 56 1.20 -8.76 -11.89
C GLY A 56 0.49 -8.62 -10.53
N GLN A 57 -0.74 -9.13 -10.43
CA GLN A 57 -1.51 -9.11 -9.19
C GLN A 57 -0.87 -9.99 -8.10
N ALA A 58 -0.36 -11.17 -8.46
CA ALA A 58 0.36 -12.03 -7.53
C ALA A 58 1.60 -11.34 -6.96
N ARG A 59 2.38 -10.66 -7.81
CA ARG A 59 3.54 -9.86 -7.35
C ARG A 59 3.10 -8.74 -6.41
N HIS A 60 2.04 -8.01 -6.76
CA HIS A 60 1.51 -6.93 -5.93
C HIS A 60 1.04 -7.45 -4.55
N ALA A 61 0.38 -8.61 -4.51
CA ALA A 61 0.00 -9.28 -3.26
C ALA A 61 1.22 -9.64 -2.39
N VAL A 62 2.35 -10.03 -2.98
CA VAL A 62 3.60 -10.24 -2.23
C VAL A 62 4.09 -8.94 -1.58
N GLU A 63 4.14 -7.85 -2.35
CA GLU A 63 4.60 -6.53 -1.86
C GLU A 63 3.69 -5.97 -0.74
N LEU A 64 2.37 -6.17 -0.87
CA LEU A 64 1.37 -5.84 0.15
C LEU A 64 1.56 -6.66 1.43
N ARG A 65 1.78 -7.97 1.30
CA ARG A 65 2.03 -8.87 2.44
C ARG A 65 3.30 -8.51 3.20
N GLU A 66 4.38 -8.19 2.48
CA GLU A 66 5.64 -7.72 3.09
C GLU A 66 5.43 -6.40 3.84
N SER A 67 4.69 -5.46 3.24
CA SER A 67 4.36 -4.19 3.87
C SER A 67 3.50 -4.36 5.13
N LEU A 68 2.48 -5.22 5.05
CA LEU A 68 1.62 -5.54 6.20
C LEU A 68 2.42 -6.15 7.34
N ALA A 69 3.33 -7.08 7.03
CA ALA A 69 4.24 -7.66 8.01
C ALA A 69 5.15 -6.60 8.64
N ALA A 70 5.70 -5.69 7.83
CA ALA A 70 6.53 -4.60 8.32
C ALA A 70 5.76 -3.68 9.28
N VAL A 71 4.52 -3.31 8.95
CA VAL A 71 3.65 -2.48 9.80
C VAL A 71 3.26 -3.21 11.09
N LYS A 72 2.86 -4.48 11.01
CA LYS A 72 2.44 -5.26 12.20
C LYS A 72 3.59 -5.51 13.18
N ASN A 73 4.80 -5.69 12.68
CA ASN A 73 5.99 -5.94 13.49
C ASN A 73 6.68 -4.64 13.95
N PHE A 74 6.20 -3.48 13.52
CA PHE A 74 6.82 -2.20 13.83
C PHE A 74 6.49 -1.75 15.25
N SER A 75 7.53 -1.51 16.01
CA SER A 75 7.44 -0.87 17.33
C SER A 75 7.71 0.62 17.19
N LEU A 76 6.79 1.44 17.68
CA LEU A 76 6.95 2.89 17.66
C LEU A 76 8.17 3.30 18.48
N PRO A 77 9.12 4.07 17.91
CA PRO A 77 10.20 4.64 18.67
C PRO A 77 9.69 5.68 19.67
N ASP A 78 10.36 5.77 20.81
CA ASP A 78 10.19 6.89 21.73
C ASP A 78 10.90 8.12 21.17
N PHE A 79 10.10 9.09 20.72
CA PHE A 79 10.62 10.35 20.19
C PHE A 79 10.78 11.38 21.32
N THR A 80 11.93 12.04 21.32
CA THR A 80 12.23 13.21 22.16
C THR A 80 12.36 14.44 21.27
N GLN A 81 12.46 15.64 21.86
CA GLN A 81 12.63 16.87 21.07
C GLN A 81 13.94 16.93 20.27
N SER A 82 14.96 16.16 20.66
CA SER A 82 16.24 16.07 19.94
C SER A 82 16.31 14.88 18.99
N SER A 83 15.27 14.04 18.93
CA SER A 83 15.24 12.88 18.03
C SER A 83 15.16 13.33 16.57
N PRO A 84 15.96 12.71 15.66
CA PRO A 84 15.80 12.96 14.23
C PRO A 84 14.44 12.44 13.74
N ILE A 85 14.00 12.93 12.59
CA ILE A 85 12.83 12.38 11.88
C ILE A 85 13.20 10.97 11.42
N ALA A 86 12.34 10.00 11.75
CA ALA A 86 12.51 8.58 11.43
C ALA A 86 11.15 7.91 11.27
N LEU A 87 11.14 6.61 10.91
CA LEU A 87 9.92 5.81 10.86
C LEU A 87 9.15 5.92 12.20
N GLY A 88 7.82 6.09 12.12
CA GLY A 88 6.94 6.37 13.24
C GLY A 88 6.84 7.86 13.61
N ALA A 89 7.55 8.75 12.92
CA ALA A 89 7.39 10.19 13.09
C ALA A 89 6.10 10.68 12.43
N LEU A 90 5.43 11.61 13.10
CA LEU A 90 4.34 12.41 12.54
C LEU A 90 4.88 13.83 12.38
N VAL A 91 5.02 14.27 11.14
CA VAL A 91 5.72 15.50 10.77
C VAL A 91 4.73 16.46 10.14
N THR A 92 4.74 17.70 10.62
CA THR A 92 3.96 18.78 10.03
C THR A 92 4.90 19.68 9.26
N LEU A 93 4.65 19.85 7.96
CA LEU A 93 5.38 20.77 7.11
C LEU A 93 4.49 21.95 6.73
N LEU A 94 5.14 23.08 6.43
CA LEU A 94 4.49 24.25 5.86
C LEU A 94 4.97 24.41 4.43
N SER A 95 4.05 24.36 3.48
CA SER A 95 4.31 24.62 2.07
C SER A 95 3.52 25.84 1.59
N SER A 96 3.67 26.15 0.30
CA SER A 96 2.87 27.18 -0.37
C SER A 96 1.36 26.86 -0.39
N GLN A 97 0.98 25.60 -0.18
CA GLN A 97 -0.41 25.16 -0.11
C GLN A 97 -0.97 25.15 1.32
N GLY A 98 -0.15 25.49 2.31
CA GLY A 98 -0.52 25.53 3.72
C GLY A 98 0.15 24.43 4.53
N ARG A 99 -0.58 23.93 5.54
CA ARG A 99 -0.07 22.93 6.47
C ARG A 99 -0.32 21.53 5.93
N GLU A 100 0.74 20.75 5.79
CA GLU A 100 0.70 19.35 5.36
C GLU A 100 1.19 18.44 6.49
N ILE A 101 0.55 17.29 6.67
CA ILE A 101 0.87 16.35 7.74
C ILE A 101 1.27 15.02 7.12
N PHE A 102 2.47 14.56 7.47
CA PHE A 102 3.06 13.34 6.97
C PHE A 102 3.28 12.34 8.11
N PHE A 103 2.98 11.07 7.86
CA PHE A 103 3.34 9.98 8.76
C PHE A 103 4.32 9.04 8.06
N LEU A 104 5.52 8.88 8.63
CA LEU A 104 6.53 7.97 8.09
C LEU A 104 6.23 6.55 8.55
N ALA A 105 5.71 5.71 7.68
CA ALA A 105 5.38 4.32 7.97
C ALA A 105 6.43 3.34 7.39
N PRO A 106 6.65 2.19 8.05
CA PRO A 106 7.38 1.09 7.44
C PRO A 106 6.55 0.46 6.31
N GLY A 107 7.20 -0.04 5.26
CA GLY A 107 6.52 -0.67 4.11
C GLY A 107 6.10 0.36 3.05
N MET A 108 4.94 0.13 2.41
CA MET A 108 4.41 1.03 1.38
C MET A 108 3.77 2.30 1.98
N GLY A 109 3.94 3.41 1.26
CA GLY A 109 3.27 4.69 1.54
C GLY A 109 2.24 5.01 0.45
N GLY A 110 1.82 6.28 0.36
CA GLY A 110 0.85 6.76 -0.63
C GLY A 110 -0.60 6.67 -0.16
N MET A 111 -0.83 6.42 1.14
CA MET A 111 -2.17 6.41 1.72
C MET A 111 -2.52 7.77 2.31
N GLU A 112 -3.80 8.13 2.23
CA GLU A 112 -4.35 9.29 2.91
C GLU A 112 -5.28 8.84 4.05
N ILE A 113 -5.06 9.41 5.24
CA ILE A 113 -5.88 9.14 6.42
C ILE A 113 -6.62 10.43 6.77
N PRO A 114 -7.95 10.50 6.57
CA PRO A 114 -8.73 11.67 6.95
C PRO A 114 -8.81 11.77 8.49
N CYS A 115 -8.81 12.99 8.98
CA CYS A 115 -8.95 13.33 10.40
C CYS A 115 -10.25 14.11 10.65
N ASP A 116 -10.72 14.08 11.90
CA ASP A 116 -11.99 14.70 12.32
C ASP A 116 -12.05 16.22 12.09
N ASP A 117 -10.88 16.87 12.04
CA ASP A 117 -10.73 18.31 11.81
C ASP A 117 -10.63 18.68 10.32
N ASN A 118 -11.05 17.78 9.43
CA ASN A 118 -10.98 17.94 7.97
C ASN A 118 -9.54 18.07 7.43
N SER A 119 -8.54 17.72 8.24
CA SER A 119 -7.16 17.55 7.81
C SER A 119 -6.92 16.13 7.31
N THR A 120 -5.88 15.95 6.51
CA THR A 120 -5.47 14.64 5.98
C THR A 120 -4.02 14.37 6.36
N ILE A 121 -3.74 13.14 6.78
CA ILE A 121 -2.39 12.64 7.02
C ILE A 121 -1.98 11.84 5.79
N THR A 122 -0.91 12.26 5.13
CA THR A 122 -0.30 11.50 4.04
C THR A 122 0.72 10.53 4.62
N VAL A 123 0.47 9.24 4.46
CA VAL A 123 1.40 8.19 4.86
C VAL A 123 2.48 8.07 3.79
N ILE A 124 3.74 8.22 4.19
CA ILE A 124 4.90 8.13 3.30
C ILE A 124 5.82 7.02 3.78
N SER A 125 6.57 6.45 2.85
CA SER A 125 7.60 5.45 3.14
C SER A 125 8.98 6.02 2.82
N SER A 126 10.04 5.43 3.37
CA SER A 126 11.42 5.79 3.04
C SER A 126 11.82 5.52 1.58
N ARG A 127 10.94 4.91 0.78
CA ARG A 127 11.13 4.69 -0.66
C ARG A 127 10.42 5.74 -1.51
N SER A 128 9.59 6.58 -0.89
CA SER A 128 8.93 7.68 -1.59
C SER A 128 9.91 8.83 -1.82
N PRO A 129 9.79 9.63 -2.90
CA PRO A 129 10.71 10.74 -3.17
C PRO A 129 10.79 11.80 -2.06
N ILE A 130 9.76 11.88 -1.21
CA ILE A 130 9.65 12.82 -0.09
C ILE A 130 10.10 12.23 1.26
N GLY A 131 10.21 10.90 1.35
CA GLY A 131 10.42 10.17 2.60
C GLY A 131 11.86 9.81 2.91
#